data_AF-A0A097J9D6-F1
#
_entry.id   AF-A0A097J9D6-F1
#
_cell.length_a   1.000
_cell.length_b   1.000
_cell.length_c   1.000
_cell.angle_alpha   90.00
_cell.angle_beta   90.00
_cell.angle_gamma   90.00
#
_symmetry.space_group_name_H-M   'P 1'
#
loop_
_entity.id
_entity.type
_entity.pdbx_description
1 polymer ?
#
loop_
_entity_poly.entity_id
_entity_poly.type
_entity_poly.pdbx_seq_one_letter_code
_entity_poly.pdbx_strand_id
1 'polypeptide(L)'
;AVPKEVSFPAFLLVLEILLLHVDAKACSEENAENRICTNCCAGRKGCNYYSADGTFICEGESDPNNPKACPRNCDPNIAYSLCLYEK
;
A
#
# COMPACT_ATOMS: atom_id res chain seq x y z
N ALA A 1 -33.41 34.57 -14.95
CA ALA A 1 -32.56 33.68 -14.14
C ALA A 1 -31.31 33.38 -14.96
N VAL A 2 -30.15 33.88 -14.53
CA VAL A 2 -28.88 33.68 -15.26
C VAL A 2 -28.32 32.33 -14.80
N PRO A 3 -28.13 31.33 -15.67
CA PRO A 3 -27.36 30.16 -15.30
C PRO A 3 -25.95 30.65 -14.98
N LYS A 4 -25.48 30.32 -13.78
CA LYS A 4 -24.14 30.67 -13.34
C LYS A 4 -23.22 29.78 -14.15
N GLU A 5 -22.65 30.32 -15.21
CA GLU A 5 -21.68 29.64 -16.06
C GLU A 5 -20.55 29.15 -15.15
N VAL A 6 -20.57 27.86 -14.83
CA VAL A 6 -19.47 27.21 -14.13
C VAL A 6 -18.30 27.30 -15.08
N SER A 7 -17.38 28.20 -14.77
CA SER A 7 -16.17 28.42 -15.54
C SER A 7 -15.50 27.07 -15.77
N PHE A 8 -15.47 26.61 -17.02
CA PHE A 8 -14.88 25.33 -17.43
C PHE A 8 -13.51 25.03 -16.77
N PRO A 9 -12.58 26.00 -16.60
CA PRO A 9 -11.35 25.76 -15.85
C PRO A 9 -11.57 25.42 -14.37
N ALA A 10 -12.60 25.96 -13.72
CA ALA A 10 -12.95 25.61 -12.34
C ALA A 10 -13.44 24.16 -12.24
N PHE A 11 -14.17 23.67 -13.25
CA PHE A 11 -14.57 22.26 -13.31
C PHE A 11 -13.38 21.33 -13.52
N LEU A 12 -12.43 21.70 -14.39
CA LEU A 12 -11.19 20.95 -14.59
C LEU A 12 -10.33 20.89 -13.32
N LEU A 13 -10.19 22.01 -12.59
CA LEU A 13 -9.47 22.04 -11.32
C LEU A 13 -10.13 21.14 -10.26
N VAL A 14 -11.46 21.13 -10.17
CA VAL A 14 -12.18 20.24 -9.26
C VAL A 14 -12.00 18.77 -9.66
N LEU A 15 -11.96 18.47 -10.96
CA LEU A 15 -11.73 17.12 -11.46
C LEU A 15 -10.28 16.65 -11.20
N GLU A 16 -9.28 17.51 -11.40
CA GLU A 16 -7.88 17.22 -11.05
C GLU A 16 -7.71 16.97 -9.55
N ILE A 17 -8.32 17.82 -8.71
CA ILE A 17 -8.32 17.63 -7.26
C ILE A 17 -9.01 16.31 -6.90
N LEU A 18 -10.14 15.97 -7.52
CA LEU A 18 -10.86 14.72 -7.23
C LEU A 18 -10.05 13.48 -7.66
N LEU A 19 -9.33 13.55 -8.77
CA LEU A 19 -8.45 12.48 -9.25
C LEU A 19 -7.22 12.30 -8.33
N LEU A 20 -6.62 13.39 -7.82
CA LEU A 20 -5.51 13.30 -6.87
C LEU A 20 -5.89 12.62 -5.53
N HIS A 21 -7.16 12.65 -5.11
CA HIS A 21 -7.62 11.95 -3.90
C HIS A 21 -7.86 10.44 -4.11
N VAL A 22 -7.92 9.97 -5.35
CA VAL A 22 -8.32 8.58 -5.69
C VAL A 22 -7.13 7.61 -5.83
N ASP A 23 -5.89 8.10 -5.87
CA ASP A 23 -4.69 7.24 -6.03
C ASP A 23 -3.93 6.97 -4.73
N ALA A 24 -4.46 7.37 -3.57
CA ALA A 24 -3.86 7.08 -2.27
C ALA A 24 -4.63 5.98 -1.51
N LYS A 25 -4.98 4.86 -2.16
CA LYS A 25 -5.21 3.62 -1.41
C LYS A 25 -3.84 3.06 -1.05
N ALA A 26 -3.19 3.69 -0.07
CA ALA A 26 -2.13 3.03 0.66
C ALA A 26 -2.71 1.70 1.15
N CYS A 27 -2.10 0.59 0.75
CA CYS A 27 -2.16 -0.64 1.53
C CYS A 27 -1.34 -0.43 2.82
N SER A 28 -1.65 0.63 3.56
CA SER A 28 -1.30 0.71 4.96
C SER A 28 -2.43 0.01 5.69
N GLU A 29 -2.13 -1.13 6.30
CA GLU A 29 -2.61 -1.33 7.66
C GLU A 29 -2.18 -0.06 8.43
N GLU A 30 -3.09 0.91 8.45
CA GLU A 30 -2.93 2.17 9.15
C GLU A 30 -3.07 1.86 10.64
N ASN A 31 -2.00 1.33 11.20
CA ASN A 31 -1.69 1.53 12.59
C ASN A 31 -0.20 1.33 12.78
N ALA A 32 0.53 2.41 13.05
CA ALA A 32 1.92 2.33 13.46
C ALA A 32 2.10 1.48 14.75
N GLU A 33 1.02 1.15 15.47
CA GLU A 33 1.05 0.23 16.61
C GLU A 33 0.82 -1.25 16.25
N ASN A 34 0.28 -1.57 15.07
CA ASN A 34 -0.03 -2.95 14.70
C ASN A 34 1.09 -3.51 13.81
N ARG A 35 2.22 -3.89 14.43
CA ARG A 35 3.29 -4.63 13.72
C ARG A 35 2.66 -5.79 12.98
N ILE A 36 2.97 -5.90 11.69
CA ILE A 36 2.45 -7.00 10.87
C ILE A 36 3.07 -8.32 11.34
N CYS A 37 2.25 -9.34 11.59
CA CYS A 37 2.75 -10.70 11.82
C CYS A 37 2.96 -11.38 10.47
N THR A 38 4.19 -11.40 10.00
CA THR A 38 4.57 -12.09 8.76
C THR A 38 6.04 -12.50 8.80
N ASN A 39 6.48 -13.26 7.81
CA ASN A 39 7.89 -13.56 7.55
C ASN A 39 8.13 -13.47 6.03
N CYS A 40 9.38 -13.45 5.60
CA CYS A 40 9.72 -13.30 4.17
C CYS A 40 9.10 -14.37 3.27
N CYS A 41 9.03 -15.62 3.74
CA CYS A 41 8.40 -16.72 2.98
C CYS A 41 6.91 -16.43 2.73
N ALA A 42 6.18 -16.07 3.78
CA ALA A 42 4.74 -15.80 3.72
C ALA A 42 4.42 -14.41 3.13
N GLY A 43 5.41 -13.52 3.10
CA GLY A 43 5.30 -12.18 2.54
C GLY A 43 4.92 -12.23 1.07
N ARG A 44 4.13 -11.25 0.62
CA ARG A 44 3.66 -11.19 -0.76
C ARG A 44 4.80 -10.78 -1.69
N LYS A 45 4.98 -11.52 -2.78
CA LYS A 45 5.94 -11.17 -3.84
C LYS A 45 5.61 -9.81 -4.47
N GLY A 46 6.63 -8.99 -4.72
CA GLY A 46 6.47 -7.58 -5.13
C GLY A 46 6.26 -6.60 -3.97
N CYS A 47 6.25 -7.08 -2.72
CA CYS A 47 6.24 -6.25 -1.53
C CYS A 47 7.58 -6.31 -0.81
N ASN A 48 8.08 -5.16 -0.38
CA ASN A 48 9.28 -5.02 0.43
C ASN A 48 8.90 -4.91 1.91
N TYR A 49 9.63 -5.62 2.77
CA TYR A 49 9.42 -5.67 4.21
C TYR A 49 10.56 -4.98 4.95
N TYR A 50 10.22 -4.21 5.97
CA TYR A 50 11.13 -3.33 6.70
C TYR A 50 10.99 -3.48 8.21
N SER A 51 12.06 -3.20 8.93
CA SER A 51 12.05 -3.03 10.38
C SER A 51 11.51 -1.67 10.80
N ALA A 52 11.25 -1.53 12.11
CA ALA A 52 10.67 -0.32 12.67
C ALA A 52 11.55 0.95 12.48
N ASP A 53 12.86 0.78 12.29
CA ASP A 53 13.82 1.85 11.97
C ASP A 53 13.93 2.14 10.46
N GLY A 54 13.19 1.40 9.63
CA GLY A 54 13.19 1.53 8.17
C GLY A 54 14.27 0.72 7.46
N THR A 55 15.02 -0.14 8.15
CA THR A 55 15.99 -1.04 7.49
C THR A 55 15.25 -2.07 6.63
N PHE A 56 15.69 -2.24 5.38
CA PHE A 56 15.16 -3.25 4.47
C PHE A 56 15.53 -4.66 4.93
N ILE A 57 14.54 -5.55 4.99
CA ILE A 57 14.71 -6.94 5.43
C ILE A 57 14.67 -7.89 4.22
N CYS A 58 13.58 -7.86 3.45
CA CYS A 58 13.39 -8.77 2.33
C CYS A 58 12.27 -8.30 1.39
N GLU A 59 12.27 -8.84 0.17
CA GLU A 59 11.07 -8.90 -0.66
C GLU A 59 10.30 -10.19 -0.30
N GLY A 60 8.97 -10.12 -0.28
CA GLY A 60 8.14 -11.31 -0.03
C GLY A 60 8.30 -12.38 -1.11
N GLU A 61 8.11 -13.64 -0.74
CA GLU A 61 8.32 -14.77 -1.65
C GLU A 61 7.03 -15.46 -2.09
N SER A 62 5.91 -15.19 -1.43
CA SER A 62 4.63 -15.84 -1.67
C SER A 62 3.92 -15.20 -2.86
N ASP A 63 3.77 -15.96 -3.93
CA ASP A 63 3.01 -15.53 -5.10
C ASP A 63 1.50 -15.58 -4.78
N PRO A 64 0.74 -14.50 -5.00
CA PRO A 64 -0.71 -14.50 -4.75
C PRO A 64 -1.48 -15.53 -5.59
N ASN A 65 -0.97 -15.92 -6.77
CA ASN A 65 -1.59 -16.92 -7.65
C ASN A 65 -1.13 -18.35 -7.33
N ASN A 66 -0.01 -18.50 -6.64
CA ASN A 66 0.55 -19.78 -6.23
C ASN A 66 1.23 -19.66 -4.84
N PRO A 67 0.44 -19.58 -3.76
CA PRO A 67 0.95 -19.27 -2.44
C PRO A 67 1.88 -20.38 -1.93
N LYS A 68 3.05 -19.98 -1.42
CA LYS A 68 3.98 -20.91 -0.78
C LYS A 68 3.40 -21.42 0.54
N ALA A 69 3.61 -22.71 0.83
CA ALA A 69 3.33 -23.28 2.14
C ALA A 69 4.40 -22.83 3.14
N CYS A 70 4.17 -21.69 3.79
CA CYS A 70 5.11 -21.11 4.75
C CYS A 70 4.68 -21.36 6.20
N PRO A 71 5.64 -21.47 7.14
CA PRO A 71 5.34 -21.45 8.56
C PRO A 71 4.59 -20.17 8.95
N ARG A 72 3.67 -20.27 9.91
CA ARG A 72 2.87 -19.15 10.42
C ARG A 72 3.58 -18.37 11.54
N ASN A 73 4.90 -18.31 11.51
CA ASN A 73 5.70 -17.54 12.47
C ASN A 73 5.79 -16.08 12.04
N CYS A 74 5.77 -15.17 13.02
CA CYS A 74 6.07 -13.76 12.79
C CYS A 74 7.59 -13.55 12.92
N ASP A 75 8.21 -12.87 11.97
CA ASP A 75 9.56 -12.34 12.12
C ASP A 75 9.49 -11.07 12.99
N PRO A 76 10.11 -11.05 14.18
CA PRO A 76 10.04 -9.90 15.08
C PRO A 76 10.76 -8.67 14.55
N ASN A 77 11.59 -8.82 13.52
CA ASN A 77 12.27 -7.69 12.89
C ASN A 77 11.37 -6.98 11.90
N ILE A 78 10.38 -7.66 11.30
CA ILE A 78 9.45 -7.04 10.37
C ILE A 78 8.43 -6.20 11.15
N ALA A 79 8.32 -4.93 10.78
CA ALA A 79 7.35 -4.00 11.36
C ALA A 79 6.27 -3.61 10.35
N TYR A 80 6.66 -3.31 9.11
CA TYR A 80 5.75 -2.89 8.06
C TYR A 80 6.22 -3.36 6.68
N SER A 81 5.36 -3.22 5.67
CA SER A 81 5.66 -3.54 4.28
C SER A 81 5.22 -2.44 3.32
N LEU A 82 5.97 -2.26 2.23
CA LEU A 82 5.61 -1.40 1.10
C LEU A 82 5.41 -2.28 -0.14
N CYS A 83 4.20 -2.28 -0.68
CA CYS A 83 3.86 -2.96 -1.93
C CYS A 83 3.65 -1.90 -3.00
N LEU A 84 4.34 -2.04 -4.14
CA LEU A 84 3.95 -1.30 -5.33
C LEU A 84 2.68 -1.97 -5.87
N TYR A 85 1.61 -1.20 -6.00
CA TYR A 85 0.41 -1.68 -6.70
C TYR A 85 0.81 -2.02 -8.14
N GLU A 86 0.86 -3.31 -8.48
CA GLU A 86 0.75 -3.73 -9.88
C GLU A 86 -0.73 -3.89 -10.22
N LYS A 87 -1.13 -3.16 -11.25
CA LYS A 87 -2.50 -2.99 -11.75
C LYS A 87 -3.03 -4.26 -12.42
#